data_AF-A0A937QQK0-F1
#
_entry.id   AF-A0A937QQK0-F1
#
_cell.length_a   1.000
_cell.length_b   1.000
_cell.length_c   1.000
_cell.angle_alpha   90.00
_cell.angle_beta   90.00
_cell.angle_gamma   90.00
#
_symmetry.space_group_name_H-M   'P 1'
#
loop_
_entity.id
_entity.type
_entity.pdbx_description
1 polymer ?
#
loop_
_entity_poly.entity_id
_entity_poly.type
_entity_poly.pdbx_seq_one_letter_code
_entity_poly.pdbx_strand_id
1 'polypeptide(L)'
;MNTRRKCLLVLMTVVLAGVLLCGNGCKKTEAKGSVELCTKCGQIKGGELCCKPDADKCIMCGLVEGSPGCCNIPEGAETAALCTACGQMDGGDLCCKPGQPRCSKCGLVKDSPGCCKIPKS
;
A
#
# COMPACT_ATOMS: atom_id res chain seq x y z
N MET A 1 20.03 -28.79 -55.32
CA MET A 1 18.91 -27.89 -54.95
C MET A 1 17.85 -28.72 -54.24
N ASN A 2 17.36 -28.45 -53.02
CA ASN A 2 17.71 -27.47 -52.01
C ASN A 2 17.04 -27.93 -50.70
N THR A 3 17.76 -28.69 -49.87
CA THR A 3 17.28 -29.27 -48.59
C THR A 3 16.88 -28.20 -47.55
N ARG A 4 17.11 -26.92 -47.87
CA ARG A 4 16.78 -25.74 -47.05
C ARG A 4 15.30 -25.32 -47.09
N ARG A 5 14.48 -25.86 -48.00
CA ARG A 5 13.06 -25.45 -48.13
C ARG A 5 12.10 -26.13 -47.15
N LYS A 6 12.46 -27.27 -46.56
CA LYS A 6 11.57 -27.98 -45.62
C LYS A 6 11.64 -27.45 -44.18
N CYS A 7 12.77 -26.87 -43.76
CA CYS A 7 12.89 -26.22 -42.45
C CYS A 7 12.12 -24.88 -42.37
N LEU A 8 11.88 -24.21 -43.49
CA LEU A 8 11.24 -22.89 -43.48
C LEU A 8 9.72 -22.93 -43.26
N LEU A 9 9.08 -24.07 -43.54
CA LEU A 9 7.61 -24.21 -43.43
C LEU A 9 7.13 -24.74 -42.07
N VAL A 10 8.02 -25.29 -41.24
CA VAL A 10 7.67 -25.79 -39.90
C VAL A 10 7.72 -24.68 -38.83
N LEU A 11 8.38 -23.56 -39.12
CA LEU A 11 8.50 -22.43 -38.19
C LEU A 11 7.31 -21.46 -38.18
N MET A 12 6.36 -21.58 -39.12
CA MET A 12 5.24 -20.63 -39.25
C MET A 12 3.88 -21.15 -38.73
N THR A 13 3.78 -22.39 -38.27
CA THR A 13 2.52 -22.96 -37.76
C THR A 13 2.39 -22.99 -36.23
N VAL A 14 3.42 -22.61 -35.49
CA VAL A 14 3.36 -22.58 -34.00
C VAL A 14 2.91 -21.21 -33.45
N VAL A 15 2.66 -20.23 -34.31
CA VAL A 15 2.26 -18.86 -33.89
C VAL A 15 0.74 -18.75 -33.62
N LEU A 16 -0.06 -19.78 -33.91
CA LEU A 16 -1.52 -19.77 -33.74
C LEU A 16 -2.09 -20.72 -32.67
N ALA A 17 -1.27 -21.18 -31.71
CA ALA A 17 -1.71 -22.03 -30.60
C ALA A 17 -1.23 -21.54 -29.21
N GLY A 18 -1.06 -20.22 -29.05
CA GLY A 18 -0.68 -19.59 -27.77
C GLY A 18 -1.79 -18.77 -27.11
N VAL A 19 -3.01 -18.79 -27.65
CA VAL A 19 -4.18 -18.16 -27.04
C VAL A 19 -4.88 -19.20 -26.16
N LEU A 20 -4.36 -19.48 -24.96
CA LEU A 20 -5.15 -20.01 -23.82
C LEU A 20 -4.32 -20.28 -22.55
N LEU A 21 -3.25 -19.52 -22.28
CA LEU A 21 -2.69 -19.51 -20.93
C LEU A 21 -3.33 -18.35 -20.18
N CYS A 22 -4.23 -18.73 -19.26
CA CYS A 22 -4.78 -17.95 -18.18
C CYS A 22 -3.70 -17.15 -17.45
N GLY A 23 -3.27 -16.04 -18.05
CA GLY A 23 -2.56 -14.98 -17.37
C GLY A 23 -3.56 -14.40 -16.38
N ASN A 24 -3.50 -14.92 -15.16
CA ASN A 24 -4.12 -14.39 -13.96
C ASN A 24 -4.40 -12.91 -14.16
N GLY A 25 -5.67 -12.59 -14.41
CA GLY A 25 -6.15 -11.23 -14.44
C GLY A 25 -5.68 -10.60 -13.15
N CYS A 26 -4.61 -9.82 -13.27
CA CYS A 26 -4.05 -9.01 -12.22
C CYS A 26 -5.25 -8.17 -11.79
N LYS A 27 -5.89 -8.56 -10.68
CA LYS A 27 -6.99 -7.80 -10.11
C LYS A 27 -6.38 -6.43 -9.88
N LYS A 28 -6.72 -5.48 -10.76
CA LYS A 28 -6.61 -4.05 -10.50
C LYS A 28 -7.19 -3.91 -9.11
N THR A 29 -6.29 -3.71 -8.17
CA THR A 29 -6.65 -3.66 -6.77
C THR A 29 -7.70 -2.57 -6.68
N GLU A 30 -8.85 -2.95 -6.15
CA GLU A 30 -9.97 -2.07 -5.82
C GLU A 30 -9.39 -0.77 -5.26
N ALA A 31 -9.94 0.37 -5.70
CA ALA A 31 -9.46 1.70 -5.34
C ALA A 31 -9.13 1.72 -3.84
N LYS A 32 -7.83 1.66 -3.53
CA LYS A 32 -7.35 1.70 -2.15
C LYS A 32 -7.70 3.09 -1.66
N GLY A 33 -8.65 3.18 -0.73
CA GLY A 33 -8.88 4.44 -0.05
C GLY A 33 -7.60 4.85 0.67
N SER A 34 -7.42 6.15 0.85
CA SER A 34 -6.36 6.70 1.68
C SER A 34 -6.97 7.62 2.73
N VAL A 35 -6.39 7.61 3.92
CA VAL A 35 -6.77 8.54 5.00
C VAL A 35 -5.60 9.48 5.23
N GLU A 36 -5.83 10.77 5.00
CA GLU A 36 -4.81 11.80 5.18
C GLU A 36 -4.42 11.94 6.66
N LEU A 37 -3.12 12.04 6.91
CA LEU A 37 -2.56 12.39 8.19
C LEU A 37 -2.17 13.87 8.20
N CYS A 38 -2.30 14.50 9.35
CA CYS A 38 -1.78 15.83 9.60
C CYS A 38 -0.26 15.75 9.79
N THR A 39 0.51 16.30 8.86
CA THR A 39 1.98 16.33 8.92
C THR A 39 2.52 17.14 10.11
N LYS A 40 1.68 17.96 10.77
CA LYS A 40 2.07 18.74 11.97
C LYS A 40 1.98 17.96 13.28
N CYS A 41 1.09 16.99 13.38
CA CYS A 41 0.84 16.27 14.65
C CYS A 41 0.79 14.74 14.51
N GLY A 42 0.79 14.20 13.29
CA GLY A 42 0.74 12.76 13.01
C GLY A 42 -0.65 12.12 13.14
N GLN A 43 -1.66 12.84 13.61
CA GLN A 43 -3.03 12.34 13.72
C GLN A 43 -3.77 12.38 12.39
N ILE A 44 -4.91 11.68 12.29
CA ILE A 44 -5.79 11.75 11.11
C ILE A 44 -6.27 13.19 10.93
N LYS A 45 -6.06 13.74 9.74
CA LYS A 45 -6.38 15.14 9.42
C LYS A 45 -7.89 15.36 9.51
N GLY A 46 -8.30 16.36 10.27
CA GLY A 46 -9.72 16.67 10.50
C GLY A 46 -10.44 15.73 11.49
N GLY A 47 -9.74 14.72 12.03
CA GLY A 47 -10.27 13.89 13.11
C GLY A 47 -10.30 14.63 14.46
N GLU A 48 -11.03 14.07 15.43
CA GLU A 48 -11.21 14.68 16.77
C GLU A 48 -9.88 14.92 17.51
N LEU A 49 -8.88 14.07 17.28
CA LEU A 49 -7.56 14.18 17.91
C LEU A 49 -6.57 15.04 17.11
N CYS A 50 -6.95 15.53 15.93
CA CYS A 50 -6.08 16.32 15.06
C CYS A 50 -5.70 17.64 15.74
N CYS A 51 -4.40 17.83 16.00
CA CYS A 51 -3.87 19.04 16.64
C CYS A 51 -4.55 19.39 17.97
N LYS A 52 -5.05 18.39 18.71
CA LYS A 52 -5.62 18.60 20.03
C LYS A 52 -4.54 19.16 20.97
N PRO A 53 -4.84 20.18 21.79
CA PRO A 53 -3.90 20.68 22.79
C PRO A 53 -3.57 19.60 23.82
N ASP A 54 -2.46 19.79 24.53
CA ASP A 54 -2.00 18.93 25.64
C ASP A 54 -1.72 17.46 25.28
N ALA A 55 -1.56 17.16 24.00
CA ALA A 55 -1.13 15.85 23.55
C ALA A 55 0.38 15.67 23.76
N ASP A 56 0.77 14.55 24.37
CA ASP A 56 2.17 14.20 24.57
C ASP A 56 2.88 14.10 23.21
N LYS A 57 4.05 14.72 23.11
CA LYS A 57 4.87 14.70 21.90
C LYS A 57 5.94 13.64 22.00
N CYS A 58 6.11 12.87 20.95
CA CYS A 58 7.20 11.93 20.79
C CYS A 58 8.54 12.69 20.75
N ILE A 59 9.46 12.32 21.63
CA ILE A 59 10.79 12.95 21.73
C ILE A 59 11.62 12.74 20.45
N MET A 60 11.37 11.67 19.69
CA MET A 60 12.15 11.33 18.50
C MET A 60 11.73 12.11 17.24
N CYS A 61 10.43 12.32 17.02
CA CYS A 61 9.93 12.93 15.78
C CYS A 61 9.10 14.21 15.99
N GLY A 62 8.82 14.60 17.24
CA GLY A 62 8.06 15.81 17.57
C GLY A 62 6.55 15.74 17.29
N LEU A 63 6.06 14.67 16.66
CA LEU A 63 4.64 14.41 16.44
C LEU A 63 3.97 13.87 17.71
N VAL A 64 2.65 13.80 17.74
CA VAL A 64 1.90 13.26 18.90
C VAL A 64 2.29 11.80 19.10
N GLU A 65 2.67 11.45 20.32
CA GLU A 65 3.06 10.11 20.69
C GLU A 65 1.91 9.12 20.47
N GLY A 66 2.23 7.96 19.89
CA GLY A 66 1.23 6.95 19.57
C GLY A 66 0.28 7.30 18.42
N SER A 67 0.36 8.51 17.85
CA SER A 67 -0.40 8.86 16.64
C SER A 67 -0.05 7.93 15.47
N PRO A 68 -0.94 7.77 14.47
CA PRO A 68 -0.63 6.97 13.28
C PRO A 68 0.62 7.45 12.54
N GLY A 69 0.90 8.75 12.55
CA GLY A 69 2.07 9.33 11.91
C GLY A 69 3.35 9.32 12.74
N CYS A 70 3.28 9.02 14.05
CA CYS A 70 4.42 9.03 14.96
C CYS A 70 5.56 8.15 14.42
N CYS A 71 6.71 8.75 14.12
CA CYS A 71 7.88 8.10 13.51
C CYS A 71 7.64 7.41 12.16
N ASN A 72 6.50 7.67 11.50
CA ASN A 72 6.12 7.07 10.21
C ASN A 72 6.00 8.09 9.08
N ILE A 73 5.79 9.37 9.42
CA ILE A 73 5.84 10.47 8.46
C ILE A 73 7.30 10.87 8.23
N PRO A 74 7.79 10.88 6.98
CA PRO A 74 9.13 11.37 6.67
C PRO A 74 9.28 12.84 7.05
N GLU A 75 10.46 13.22 7.52
CA GLU A 75 10.77 14.62 7.81
C GLU A 75 10.64 15.46 6.53
N GLY A 76 9.94 16.60 6.62
CA GLY A 76 9.69 17.48 5.47
C GLY A 76 8.62 17.00 4.50
N ALA A 77 7.90 15.91 4.77
CA ALA A 77 6.80 15.48 3.92
C ALA A 77 5.67 16.52 3.88
N GLU A 78 5.30 16.97 2.67
CA GLU A 78 4.18 17.90 2.46
C GLU A 78 2.82 17.20 2.71
N THR A 79 2.75 15.92 2.36
CA THR A 79 1.56 15.08 2.51
C THR A 79 1.92 13.74 3.13
N ALA A 80 1.03 13.23 3.96
CA ALA A 80 1.12 11.89 4.50
C ALA A 80 -0.26 11.26 4.50
N ALA A 81 -0.35 10.00 4.09
CA ALA A 81 -1.61 9.27 4.10
C ALA A 81 -1.37 7.81 4.44
N LEU A 82 -2.39 7.17 5.01
CA LEU A 82 -2.40 5.72 5.25
C LEU A 82 -3.33 5.05 4.26
N CYS A 83 -2.89 3.92 3.72
CA CYS A 83 -3.69 3.06 2.87
C CYS A 83 -4.77 2.36 3.73
N THR A 84 -6.05 2.61 3.45
CA THR A 84 -7.15 2.02 4.23
C THR A 84 -7.28 0.51 4.05
N ALA A 85 -6.67 -0.06 2.99
CA ALA A 85 -6.70 -1.50 2.74
C ALA A 85 -5.68 -2.28 3.58
N CYS A 86 -4.57 -1.67 4.01
CA CYS A 86 -3.51 -2.37 4.72
C CYS A 86 -2.97 -1.67 5.98
N GLY A 87 -3.29 -0.39 6.20
CA GLY A 87 -2.84 0.39 7.36
C GLY A 87 -1.42 0.92 7.26
N GLN A 88 -0.67 0.61 6.19
CA GLN A 88 0.67 1.16 5.96
C GLN A 88 0.60 2.55 5.33
N MET A 89 1.71 3.28 5.36
CA MET A 89 1.88 4.53 4.61
C MET A 89 1.54 4.30 3.14
N ASP A 90 0.64 5.12 2.60
CA ASP A 90 0.22 5.00 1.22
C ASP A 90 1.40 5.31 0.27
N GLY A 91 1.54 4.52 -0.79
CA GLY A 91 2.68 4.59 -1.71
C GLY A 91 4.05 4.15 -1.14
N GLY A 92 4.15 3.80 0.15
CA GLY A 92 5.41 3.31 0.73
C GLY A 92 5.75 1.86 0.36
N ASP A 93 7.00 1.44 0.58
CA ASP A 93 7.52 0.11 0.20
C ASP A 93 6.78 -1.07 0.83
N LEU A 94 6.16 -0.84 2.00
CA LEU A 94 5.38 -1.85 2.71
C LEU A 94 3.88 -1.82 2.35
N CYS A 95 3.43 -0.80 1.61
CA CYS A 95 2.02 -0.64 1.24
C CYS A 95 1.52 -1.84 0.45
N CYS A 96 0.57 -2.57 1.04
CA CYS A 96 -0.03 -3.77 0.46
C CYS A 96 0.98 -4.84 0.02
N LYS A 97 2.18 -4.87 0.61
CA LYS A 97 3.13 -5.94 0.38
C LYS A 97 2.52 -7.28 0.83
N PRO A 98 2.57 -8.34 0.02
CA PRO A 98 1.96 -9.63 0.34
C PRO A 98 2.67 -10.31 1.52
N GLY A 99 1.98 -11.27 2.15
CA GLY A 99 2.55 -12.09 3.22
C GLY A 99 2.72 -11.40 4.57
N GLN A 100 2.29 -10.15 4.72
CA GLN A 100 2.31 -9.45 6.00
C GLN A 100 1.23 -10.01 6.95
N PRO A 101 1.56 -10.25 8.24
CA PRO A 101 0.58 -10.72 9.20
C PRO A 101 -0.54 -9.67 9.36
N ARG A 102 -1.79 -10.13 9.46
CA ARG A 102 -2.95 -9.25 9.67
C ARG A 102 -3.37 -9.23 11.14
N CYS A 103 -3.83 -8.07 11.59
CA CYS A 103 -4.39 -7.89 12.91
C CYS A 103 -5.81 -8.49 12.97
N SER A 104 -6.04 -9.42 13.89
CA SER A 104 -7.34 -10.10 14.03
C SER A 104 -8.50 -9.16 14.43
N LYS A 105 -8.21 -7.96 14.96
CA LYS A 105 -9.23 -6.99 15.39
C LYS A 105 -9.71 -6.07 14.26
N CYS A 106 -8.78 -5.55 13.45
CA CYS A 106 -9.09 -4.56 12.41
C CYS A 106 -8.89 -5.06 10.98
N GLY A 107 -8.23 -6.20 10.76
CA GLY A 107 -7.98 -6.77 9.43
C GLY A 107 -6.84 -6.11 8.64
N LEU A 108 -6.29 -5.00 9.13
CA LEU A 108 -5.11 -4.33 8.57
C LEU A 108 -3.83 -5.11 8.90
N VAL A 109 -2.70 -4.72 8.31
CA VAL A 109 -1.39 -5.29 8.66
C VAL A 109 -1.13 -5.06 10.14
N LYS A 110 -0.75 -6.12 10.85
CA LYS A 110 -0.46 -6.08 12.28
C LYS A 110 0.69 -5.11 12.54
N ASP A 111 0.52 -4.28 13.57
CA ASP A 111 1.50 -3.28 14.00
C ASP A 111 1.83 -2.20 12.95
N SER A 112 1.04 -2.14 11.86
CA SER A 112 1.11 -1.04 10.91
C SER A 112 0.68 0.30 11.54
N PRO A 113 1.12 1.43 10.99
CA PRO A 113 0.76 2.77 11.48
C PRO A 113 -0.75 2.97 11.67
N GLY A 114 -1.55 2.38 10.79
CA GLY A 114 -3.00 2.42 10.82
C GLY A 114 -3.69 1.31 11.62
N CYS A 115 -2.96 0.32 12.13
CA CYS A 115 -3.54 -0.83 12.81
C CYS A 115 -4.39 -0.40 14.01
N CYS A 116 -5.70 -0.63 13.93
CA CYS A 116 -6.70 -0.21 14.93
C CYS A 116 -6.78 1.31 15.16
N LYS A 117 -6.21 2.14 14.27
CA LYS A 117 -6.21 3.60 14.38
C LYS A 117 -6.91 4.31 13.22
N ILE A 118 -7.18 3.61 12.11
CA ILE A 118 -7.97 4.14 11.00
C ILE A 118 -9.45 3.83 11.25
N PRO A 119 -10.36 4.81 11.13
CA PRO A 119 -11.80 4.56 11.15
C PRO A 119 -12.19 3.63 10.00
N LYS A 120 -12.96 2.59 10.30
CA LYS A 120 -13.52 1.72 9.25
C LYS A 120 -14.64 2.50 8.55
N SER A 121 -14.45 2.76 7.27
CA SER A 121 -15.50 3.29 6.38
C SER A 121 -16.55 2.24 6.09
#